data_AF-A0A2H9VUD5-F1
#
_entry.id   AF-A0A2H9VUD5-F1
#
_cell.length_a   1.000
_cell.length_b   1.000
_cell.length_c   1.000
_cell.angle_alpha   90.00
_cell.angle_beta   90.00
_cell.angle_gamma   90.00
#
_symmetry.space_group_name_H-M   'P 1'
#
loop_
_entity.id
_entity.type
_entity.pdbx_description
1 polymer ?
#
loop_
_entity_poly.entity_id
_entity_poly.type
_entity_poly.pdbx_seq_one_letter_code
_entity_poly.pdbx_strand_id
1 'polypeptide(L)'
;MAKNNLKISFCVICMNRLHQLKITLPQNITDNEDYEELEFIILDYNSEDGMEEWVQKNFSHYIDNGRLVYYKTNDPSSWSPSHSKNVAFKLATGDVLCSIWADYYTGKGFANYVNKTFQDFDNIVLTPIDFYNTKKNYKPAGDVLGKVCVKKSDFIKVEGFDERMDRHGFEDYDFINRLEMIGIERKLIEDFTYLNYISHGDEERHILPTDFNEMYIRYITPSESEVLLLYDDNHFEQGVLIDNYTINSDSYLNYAAIRNSLEYTLKDNVWIAGTWKRHDDKIIISSTMGAFEMDIKKNENSIYLTTSDFTDNFYHIISNDIIKGILTFKHFLYTQLIMEDNLKNTAVVVNKGKFGKATVYKNFSSDIIYVN
;
A
#
# COMPACT_ATOMS: atom_id res chain seq x y z
N MET A 1 29.96 27.97 -5.62
CA MET A 1 29.59 28.10 -4.20
C MET A 1 29.18 26.71 -3.73
N ALA A 2 29.72 26.19 -2.63
CA ALA A 2 29.25 24.92 -2.10
C ALA A 2 27.77 25.11 -1.72
N LYS A 3 26.87 24.30 -2.27
CA LYS A 3 25.46 24.33 -1.85
C LYS A 3 25.41 23.82 -0.40
N ASN A 4 24.68 24.52 0.47
CA ASN A 4 24.48 24.07 1.85
C ASN A 4 23.74 22.73 1.87
N ASN A 5 24.03 21.90 2.87
CA ASN A 5 23.31 20.64 3.09
C ASN A 5 21.82 20.93 3.33
N LEU A 6 20.95 20.10 2.72
CA LEU A 6 19.50 20.18 2.90
C LEU A 6 19.11 19.63 4.27
N LYS A 7 18.09 20.20 4.90
CA LYS A 7 17.49 19.54 6.07
C LYS A 7 16.66 18.35 5.62
N ILE A 8 16.90 17.18 6.20
CA ILE A 8 16.19 15.93 5.87
C ILE A 8 15.35 15.49 7.06
N SER A 9 14.10 15.09 6.79
CA SER A 9 13.22 14.47 7.78
C SER A 9 12.94 13.02 7.41
N PHE A 10 13.47 12.11 8.22
CA PHE A 10 13.16 10.69 8.15
C PHE A 10 11.88 10.43 8.95
N CYS A 11 10.77 10.31 8.24
CA CYS A 11 9.43 10.13 8.81
C CYS A 11 9.14 8.64 8.99
N VAL A 12 9.37 8.15 10.20
CA VAL A 12 9.15 6.76 10.61
C VAL A 12 7.72 6.61 11.12
N ILE A 13 6.91 5.85 10.41
CA ILE A 13 5.50 5.64 10.75
C ILE A 13 5.34 4.26 11.37
N CYS A 14 4.63 4.18 12.49
CA CYS A 14 4.48 2.95 13.25
C CYS A 14 3.08 2.83 13.86
N MET A 15 2.46 1.65 13.71
CA MET A 15 1.23 1.26 14.42
C MET A 15 1.37 -0.19 14.86
N ASN A 16 1.46 -0.45 16.17
CA ASN A 16 1.56 -1.80 16.74
C ASN A 16 2.77 -2.63 16.23
N ARG A 17 3.86 -1.96 15.82
CA ARG A 17 5.11 -2.58 15.34
C ARG A 17 6.32 -2.28 16.22
N LEU A 18 6.13 -2.08 17.53
CA LEU A 18 7.21 -1.77 18.46
C LEU A 18 8.36 -2.78 18.42
N HIS A 19 8.06 -4.06 18.19
CA HIS A 19 9.08 -5.10 18.12
C HIS A 19 10.07 -4.89 16.96
N GLN A 20 9.60 -4.41 15.80
CA GLN A 20 10.43 -4.03 14.65
C GLN A 20 11.12 -2.69 14.90
N LEU A 21 10.39 -1.69 15.41
CA LEU A 21 10.93 -0.35 15.71
C LEU A 21 12.10 -0.41 16.70
N LYS A 22 12.04 -1.31 17.68
CA LYS A 22 13.11 -1.60 18.65
C LYS A 22 14.44 -1.96 17.99
N ILE A 23 14.38 -2.56 16.81
CA ILE A 23 15.56 -3.04 16.07
C ILE A 23 16.03 -1.95 15.11
N THR A 24 15.13 -1.37 14.33
CA THR A 24 15.48 -0.47 13.22
C THR A 24 15.82 0.94 13.68
N LEU A 25 15.09 1.52 14.64
CA LEU A 25 15.26 2.93 15.02
C LEU A 25 16.65 3.23 15.60
N PRO A 26 17.20 2.46 16.57
CA PRO A 26 18.57 2.69 17.03
C PRO A 26 19.60 2.64 15.90
N GLN A 27 19.49 1.62 15.03
CA GLN A 27 20.41 1.44 13.92
C GLN A 27 20.31 2.59 12.92
N ASN A 28 19.10 3.01 12.57
CA ASN A 28 18.86 4.10 11.62
C ASN A 28 19.45 5.44 12.08
N ILE A 29 19.35 5.73 13.39
CA ILE A 29 19.97 6.94 13.97
C ILE A 29 21.49 6.83 13.89
N THR A 30 22.08 5.71 14.32
CA THR A 30 23.54 5.49 14.27
C THR A 30 24.07 5.52 12.84
N ASP A 31 23.37 4.91 11.90
CA ASP A 31 23.76 4.83 10.49
C ASP A 31 23.85 6.21 9.80
N ASN A 32 23.20 7.23 10.36
CA ASN A 32 23.13 8.58 9.79
C ASN A 32 23.54 9.67 10.79
N GLU A 33 24.26 9.29 11.86
CA GLU A 33 24.65 10.22 12.92
C GLU A 33 25.57 11.35 12.42
N ASP A 34 26.31 11.09 11.34
CA ASP A 34 27.28 11.97 10.71
C ASP A 34 26.63 13.10 9.90
N TYR A 35 25.32 13.00 9.60
CA TYR A 35 24.58 14.06 8.94
C TYR A 35 23.92 14.98 9.96
N GLU A 36 24.44 16.20 10.11
CA GLU A 36 23.97 17.15 11.14
C GLU A 36 22.52 17.60 10.91
N GLU A 37 22.16 17.97 9.68
CA GLU A 37 20.84 18.50 9.30
C GLU A 37 19.77 17.41 9.10
N LEU A 38 19.68 16.45 10.03
CA LEU A 38 18.72 15.34 9.99
C LEU A 38 17.88 15.27 11.25
N GLU A 39 16.58 15.09 11.07
CA GLU A 39 15.65 14.74 12.15
C GLU A 39 14.89 13.45 11.82
N PHE A 40 14.61 12.66 12.86
CA PHE A 40 13.72 11.51 12.81
C PHE A 40 12.37 11.93 13.37
N ILE A 41 11.33 11.86 12.54
CA ILE A 41 9.95 12.10 12.95
C ILE A 41 9.31 10.74 13.16
N ILE A 42 9.05 10.37 14.42
CA ILE A 42 8.33 9.14 14.75
C ILE A 42 6.86 9.50 14.87
N LEU A 43 6.01 8.90 14.03
CA LEU A 43 4.57 8.96 14.18
C LEU A 43 4.06 7.63 14.74
N ASP A 44 3.71 7.63 16.02
CA ASP A 44 2.91 6.60 16.65
C ASP A 44 1.45 6.80 16.26
N TYR A 45 1.00 5.96 15.34
CA TYR A 45 -0.30 6.05 14.69
C TYR A 45 -1.34 5.22 15.44
N ASN A 46 -1.52 5.54 16.73
CA ASN A 46 -2.43 4.90 17.68
C ASN A 46 -2.03 3.45 18.06
N SER A 47 -0.79 3.25 18.50
CA SER A 47 -0.31 1.96 18.98
C SER A 47 -0.74 1.65 20.42
N GLU A 48 -0.96 0.36 20.68
CA GLU A 48 -1.36 -0.20 21.98
C GLU A 48 -0.25 -1.11 22.58
N ASP A 49 0.91 -1.17 21.94
CA ASP A 49 2.00 -2.10 22.26
C ASP A 49 3.09 -1.53 23.20
N GLY A 50 2.84 -0.36 23.80
CA GLY A 50 3.74 0.31 24.74
C GLY A 50 4.87 1.11 24.08
N MET A 51 4.66 1.58 22.86
CA MET A 51 5.65 2.32 22.09
C MET A 51 6.03 3.66 22.75
N GLU A 52 5.06 4.43 23.23
CA GLU A 52 5.29 5.71 23.86
C GLU A 52 6.26 5.60 25.05
N GLU A 53 5.99 4.68 25.98
CA GLU A 53 6.82 4.45 27.15
C GLU A 53 8.22 3.98 26.76
N TRP A 54 8.31 3.15 25.72
CA TRP A 54 9.60 2.68 25.22
C TRP A 54 10.42 3.81 24.58
N VAL A 55 9.82 4.66 23.73
CA VAL A 55 10.53 5.79 23.12
C VAL A 55 10.98 6.77 24.19
N GLN A 56 10.10 7.12 25.12
CA GLN A 56 10.42 8.02 26.25
C GLN A 56 11.61 7.50 27.05
N LYS A 57 11.59 6.23 27.41
CA LYS A 57 12.65 5.61 28.22
C LYS A 57 14.01 5.56 27.51
N ASN A 58 14.05 5.33 26.20
CA ASN A 58 15.29 4.96 25.49
C ASN A 58 15.85 6.07 24.58
N PHE A 59 15.06 7.09 24.21
CA PHE A 59 15.46 8.10 23.21
C PHE A 59 15.33 9.55 23.71
N SER A 60 15.12 9.77 25.01
CA SER A 60 15.00 11.12 25.59
C SER A 60 16.16 12.04 25.20
N HIS A 61 17.41 11.54 25.17
CA HIS A 61 18.56 12.37 24.79
C HIS A 61 18.54 12.81 23.31
N TYR A 62 17.97 12.01 22.40
CA TYR A 62 17.76 12.40 21.00
C TYR A 62 16.57 13.36 20.84
N ILE A 63 15.60 13.29 21.74
CA ILE A 63 14.49 14.26 21.78
C ILE A 63 14.99 15.62 22.26
N ASP A 64 15.79 15.64 23.33
CA ASP A 64 16.34 16.86 23.92
C ASP A 64 17.24 17.64 22.94
N ASN A 65 17.98 16.94 22.08
CA ASN A 65 18.85 17.56 21.08
C ASN A 65 18.17 17.77 19.71
N GLY A 66 16.89 17.44 19.58
CA GLY A 66 16.11 17.63 18.35
C GLY A 66 16.41 16.64 17.22
N ARG A 67 17.28 15.64 17.43
CA ARG A 67 17.54 14.57 16.45
C ARG A 67 16.32 13.68 16.25
N LEU A 68 15.49 13.52 17.28
CA LEU A 68 14.25 12.76 17.22
C LEU A 68 13.08 13.62 17.70
N VAL A 69 11.95 13.55 17.01
CA VAL A 69 10.69 14.12 17.45
C VAL A 69 9.66 13.02 17.43
N TYR A 70 9.00 12.81 18.57
CA TYR A 70 7.94 11.82 18.71
C TYR A 70 6.59 12.51 18.65
N TYR A 71 5.71 12.00 17.78
CA TYR A 71 4.32 12.39 17.70
C TYR A 71 3.44 11.16 17.92
N LYS A 72 2.34 11.35 18.65
CA LYS A 72 1.30 10.34 18.85
C LYS A 72 -0.04 10.88 18.42
N THR A 73 -0.85 10.06 17.75
CA THR A 73 -2.27 10.33 17.52
C THR A 73 -3.11 9.19 18.06
N ASN A 74 -4.33 9.50 18.51
CA ASN A 74 -5.32 8.51 18.94
C ASN A 74 -6.55 8.50 18.01
N ASP A 75 -6.53 9.30 16.93
CA ASP A 75 -7.69 9.50 16.05
C ASP A 75 -8.01 8.28 15.17
N PRO A 76 -7.03 7.57 14.57
CA PRO A 76 -7.32 6.47 13.64
C PRO A 76 -7.84 5.21 14.35
N SER A 77 -8.97 4.67 13.89
CA SER A 77 -9.49 3.36 14.31
C SER A 77 -8.91 2.19 13.50
N SER A 78 -8.30 2.48 12.36
CA SER A 78 -7.70 1.50 11.46
C SER A 78 -6.44 2.06 10.82
N TRP A 79 -5.57 1.16 10.37
CA TRP A 79 -4.37 1.52 9.63
C TRP A 79 -4.72 2.21 8.30
N SER A 80 -4.10 3.36 8.04
CA SER A 80 -4.20 4.06 6.75
C SER A 80 -2.80 4.56 6.35
N PRO A 81 -2.15 3.93 5.36
CA PRO A 81 -0.83 4.33 4.89
C PRO A 81 -0.80 5.77 4.37
N SER A 82 -1.77 6.16 3.53
CA SER A 82 -1.82 7.50 2.95
C SER A 82 -1.97 8.59 4.01
N HIS A 83 -2.93 8.43 4.92
CA HIS A 83 -3.19 9.43 5.96
C HIS A 83 -2.01 9.54 6.93
N SER A 84 -1.46 8.41 7.39
CA SER A 84 -0.32 8.41 8.32
C SER A 84 0.93 9.05 7.70
N LYS A 85 1.23 8.77 6.43
CA LYS A 85 2.30 9.45 5.67
C LYS A 85 2.06 10.94 5.57
N ASN A 86 0.84 11.36 5.24
CA ASN A 86 0.48 12.78 5.16
C ASN A 86 0.66 13.51 6.50
N VAL A 87 0.21 12.92 7.60
CA VAL A 87 0.38 13.47 8.96
C VAL A 87 1.86 13.63 9.28
N ALA A 88 2.66 12.57 9.13
CA ALA A 88 4.08 12.60 9.44
C ALA A 88 4.84 13.63 8.59
N PHE A 89 4.55 13.70 7.29
CA PHE A 89 5.18 14.66 6.37
C PHE A 89 4.79 16.11 6.67
N LYS A 90 3.56 16.38 7.12
CA LYS A 90 3.15 17.71 7.56
C LYS A 90 3.84 18.16 8.85
N LEU A 91 4.11 17.23 9.77
CA LEU A 91 4.77 17.49 11.04
C LEU A 91 6.29 17.69 10.92
N ALA A 92 6.89 17.10 9.89
CA ALA A 92 8.30 17.23 9.56
C ALA A 92 8.69 18.68 9.19
N THR A 93 9.93 19.07 9.48
CA THR A 93 10.44 20.43 9.22
C THR A 93 11.53 20.50 8.17
N GLY A 94 12.01 19.37 7.67
CA GLY A 94 13.03 19.27 6.64
C GLY A 94 12.59 19.80 5.27
N ASP A 95 13.58 20.16 4.46
CA ASP A 95 13.42 20.52 3.07
C ASP A 95 13.07 19.30 2.21
N VAL A 96 13.65 18.14 2.56
CA VAL A 96 13.38 16.84 1.95
C VAL A 96 12.75 15.92 3.00
N LEU A 97 11.63 15.32 2.63
CA LEU A 97 10.85 14.38 3.43
C LEU A 97 11.10 12.97 2.91
N CYS A 98 11.35 12.01 3.81
CA CYS A 98 11.47 10.59 3.46
C CYS A 98 10.47 9.77 4.26
N SER A 99 9.63 8.97 3.60
CA SER A 99 8.78 7.97 4.26
C SER A 99 9.60 6.72 4.59
N ILE A 100 9.44 6.21 5.80
CA ILE A 100 10.13 5.02 6.30
C ILE A 100 9.13 4.23 7.16
N TRP A 101 8.96 2.94 6.90
CA TRP A 101 8.19 2.07 7.79
C TRP A 101 9.04 1.62 9.00
N ALA A 102 8.38 1.25 10.09
CA ALA A 102 9.03 0.84 11.33
C ALA A 102 9.97 -0.37 11.19
N ASP A 103 9.83 -1.17 10.14
CA ASP A 103 10.61 -2.36 9.82
C ASP A 103 11.73 -2.09 8.80
N TYR A 104 11.89 -0.85 8.33
CA TYR A 104 12.91 -0.49 7.35
C TYR A 104 14.23 -0.04 7.99
N TYR A 105 15.33 -0.49 7.41
CA TYR A 105 16.63 0.13 7.61
C TYR A 105 16.83 1.26 6.60
N THR A 106 17.39 2.37 7.05
CA THR A 106 17.86 3.47 6.20
C THR A 106 19.16 3.10 5.50
N GLY A 107 20.06 2.44 6.22
CA GLY A 107 21.40 2.11 5.77
C GLY A 107 22.40 3.25 6.03
N LYS A 108 23.67 2.89 6.20
CA LYS A 108 24.74 3.82 6.57
C LYS A 108 24.95 4.93 5.54
N GLY A 109 24.83 6.18 5.98
CA GLY A 109 25.03 7.37 5.15
C GLY A 109 23.90 7.65 4.16
N PHE A 110 22.71 7.08 4.37
CA PHE A 110 21.57 7.31 3.49
C PHE A 110 21.17 8.79 3.42
N ALA A 111 21.24 9.54 4.53
CA ALA A 111 20.98 10.98 4.54
C ALA A 111 21.95 11.75 3.63
N ASN A 112 23.24 11.39 3.64
CA ASN A 112 24.24 11.94 2.72
C ASN A 112 23.92 11.60 1.26
N TYR A 113 23.49 10.36 0.99
CA TYR A 113 23.06 9.93 -0.34
C TYR A 113 21.84 10.73 -0.85
N VAL A 114 20.82 10.90 -0.01
CA VAL A 114 19.62 11.71 -0.32
C VAL A 114 20.03 13.15 -0.61
N ASN A 115 20.77 13.80 0.30
CA ASN A 115 21.25 15.17 0.09
C ASN A 115 21.99 15.30 -1.24
N LYS A 116 23.02 14.48 -1.47
CA LYS A 116 23.78 14.50 -2.73
C LYS A 116 22.87 14.38 -3.96
N THR A 117 21.92 13.46 -3.94
CA THR A 117 21.02 13.22 -5.07
C THR A 117 20.13 14.44 -5.37
N PHE A 118 19.56 15.09 -4.34
CA PHE A 118 18.77 16.31 -4.51
C PHE A 118 19.62 17.56 -4.82
N GLN A 119 20.92 17.52 -4.55
CA GLN A 119 21.87 18.58 -4.94
C GLN A 119 22.27 18.46 -6.41
N ASP A 120 22.42 17.22 -6.90
CA ASP A 120 22.76 16.87 -8.27
C ASP A 120 21.54 17.01 -9.21
N PHE A 121 20.33 16.77 -8.71
CA PHE A 121 19.08 16.88 -9.46
C PHE A 121 18.03 17.69 -8.69
N ASP A 122 17.54 18.78 -9.30
CA ASP A 122 16.70 19.74 -8.58
C ASP A 122 15.21 19.39 -8.57
N ASN A 123 14.72 18.60 -9.52
CA ASN A 123 13.29 18.35 -9.69
C ASN A 123 12.99 16.86 -9.71
N ILE A 124 13.21 16.19 -8.58
CA ILE A 124 13.14 14.74 -8.49
C ILE A 124 12.29 14.21 -7.33
N VAL A 125 11.83 12.98 -7.49
CA VAL A 125 11.39 12.09 -6.42
C VAL A 125 12.33 10.89 -6.41
N LEU A 126 12.89 10.56 -5.24
CA LEU A 126 13.83 9.45 -5.08
C LEU A 126 13.10 8.27 -4.43
N THR A 127 13.08 7.12 -5.07
CA THR A 127 12.21 5.99 -4.70
C THR A 127 12.79 4.66 -5.19
N PRO A 128 12.47 3.51 -4.59
CA PRO A 128 12.79 2.21 -5.15
C PRO A 128 11.78 1.70 -6.18
N ILE A 129 10.71 2.44 -6.47
CA ILE A 129 9.65 2.00 -7.38
C ILE A 129 10.06 2.26 -8.84
N ASP A 130 10.37 1.22 -9.62
CA ASP A 130 10.54 1.32 -11.09
C ASP A 130 9.26 0.90 -11.81
N PHE A 131 8.26 1.79 -11.81
CA PHE A 131 6.94 1.51 -12.41
C PHE A 131 7.03 1.09 -13.89
N TYR A 132 7.94 1.70 -14.64
CA TYR A 132 8.10 1.44 -16.07
C TYR A 132 8.96 0.19 -16.36
N ASN A 133 9.49 -0.46 -15.31
CA ASN A 133 10.43 -1.58 -15.42
C ASN A 133 11.56 -1.27 -16.41
N THR A 134 12.05 -0.03 -16.36
CA THR A 134 13.07 0.51 -17.29
C THR A 134 14.39 -0.23 -17.18
N LYS A 135 14.67 -0.83 -16.02
CA LYS A 135 15.90 -1.57 -15.74
C LYS A 135 15.62 -3.05 -15.50
N LYS A 136 15.98 -3.88 -16.49
CA LYS A 136 15.78 -5.35 -16.45
C LYS A 136 16.32 -6.05 -15.20
N ASN A 137 17.37 -5.51 -14.57
CA ASN A 137 18.01 -6.08 -13.37
C ASN A 137 17.69 -5.30 -12.08
N TYR A 138 16.80 -4.31 -12.15
CA TYR A 138 16.38 -3.54 -11.00
C TYR A 138 15.17 -4.22 -10.36
N LYS A 139 15.45 -4.98 -9.30
CA LYS A 139 14.44 -5.64 -8.49
C LYS A 139 14.79 -5.36 -7.04
N PRO A 140 14.26 -4.27 -6.43
CA PRO A 140 14.44 -4.08 -5.01
C PRO A 140 13.98 -5.35 -4.28
N ALA A 141 14.70 -5.73 -3.23
CA ALA A 141 14.30 -6.86 -2.40
C ALA A 141 12.95 -6.54 -1.74
N GLY A 142 11.92 -7.34 -2.03
CA GLY A 142 10.59 -7.29 -1.40
C GLY A 142 10.08 -5.89 -1.01
N ASP A 143 9.43 -5.82 0.15
CA ASP A 143 8.48 -4.77 0.58
C ASP A 143 9.06 -3.39 0.87
N VAL A 144 10.18 -2.99 0.28
CA VAL A 144 10.83 -1.67 0.54
C VAL A 144 10.23 -0.51 -0.26
N LEU A 145 9.13 -0.76 -0.97
CA LEU A 145 8.51 0.19 -1.90
C LEU A 145 8.06 1.50 -1.24
N GLY A 146 7.80 1.47 0.08
CA GLY A 146 7.34 2.62 0.86
C GLY A 146 8.40 3.69 1.14
N LYS A 147 9.63 3.54 0.66
CA LYS A 147 10.72 4.51 0.86
C LYS A 147 10.71 5.58 -0.23
N VAL A 148 10.04 6.70 0.02
CA VAL A 148 9.92 7.80 -0.93
C VAL A 148 10.51 9.07 -0.34
N CYS A 149 11.52 9.64 -1.01
CA CYS A 149 12.08 10.94 -0.68
C CYS A 149 11.59 12.00 -1.67
N VAL A 150 11.09 13.13 -1.16
CA VAL A 150 10.52 14.22 -1.95
C VAL A 150 10.79 15.57 -1.29
N LYS A 151 10.90 16.65 -2.08
CA LYS A 151 10.91 18.01 -1.52
C LYS A 151 9.58 18.31 -0.85
N LYS A 152 9.62 18.96 0.32
CA LYS A 152 8.41 19.36 1.05
C LYS A 152 7.49 20.23 0.20
N SER A 153 8.05 21.10 -0.64
CA SER A 153 7.26 21.94 -1.57
C SER A 153 6.43 21.12 -2.55
N ASP A 154 6.98 20.04 -3.09
CA ASP A 154 6.32 19.22 -4.11
C ASP A 154 5.26 18.32 -3.48
N PHE A 155 5.53 17.79 -2.29
CA PHE A 155 4.52 17.10 -1.46
C PHE A 155 3.29 18.00 -1.22
N ILE A 156 3.49 19.26 -0.82
CA ILE A 156 2.38 20.21 -0.60
C ILE A 156 1.66 20.52 -1.92
N LYS A 157 2.40 20.69 -3.02
CA LYS A 157 1.85 21.04 -4.34
C LYS A 157 0.87 19.99 -4.89
N VAL A 158 1.09 18.72 -4.60
CA VAL A 158 0.18 17.61 -5.00
C VAL A 158 -0.80 17.20 -3.90
N GLU A 159 -0.85 17.96 -2.79
CA GLU A 159 -1.65 17.67 -1.60
C GLU A 159 -1.40 16.28 -0.98
N GLY A 160 -0.15 15.82 -1.03
CA GLY A 160 0.27 14.56 -0.39
C GLY A 160 -0.27 13.29 -1.05
N PHE A 161 -0.29 12.20 -0.28
CA PHE A 161 -0.81 10.88 -0.65
C PHE A 161 -2.34 10.90 -0.69
N ASP A 162 -2.95 10.12 -1.58
CA ASP A 162 -4.41 10.10 -1.74
C ASP A 162 -5.10 9.38 -0.57
N GLU A 163 -5.86 10.13 0.25
CA GLU A 163 -6.50 9.58 1.44
C GLU A 163 -7.76 8.76 1.16
N ARG A 164 -8.21 8.69 -0.10
CA ARG A 164 -9.19 7.66 -0.52
C ARG A 164 -8.62 6.25 -0.41
N MET A 165 -7.28 6.12 -0.49
CA MET A 165 -6.56 4.87 -0.28
C MET A 165 -6.36 4.64 1.22
N ASP A 166 -7.40 4.09 1.84
CA ASP A 166 -7.49 3.86 3.28
C ASP A 166 -6.81 2.56 3.76
N ARG A 167 -6.19 1.81 2.84
CA ARG A 167 -5.54 0.52 3.09
C ARG A 167 -4.24 0.39 2.29
N HIS A 168 -3.47 -0.67 2.53
CA HIS A 168 -2.17 -0.86 1.90
C HIS A 168 -2.28 -1.21 0.41
N GLY A 169 -1.42 -0.58 -0.40
CA GLY A 169 -1.28 -0.88 -1.83
C GLY A 169 -1.35 0.37 -2.68
N PHE A 170 -0.49 0.46 -3.70
CA PHE A 170 -0.51 1.48 -4.76
C PHE A 170 -0.46 2.95 -4.32
N GLU A 171 -0.43 3.29 -3.03
CA GLU A 171 -0.44 4.67 -2.56
C GLU A 171 0.84 5.42 -2.91
N ASP A 172 1.99 4.72 -2.83
CA ASP A 172 3.27 5.29 -3.23
C ASP A 172 3.37 5.44 -4.74
N TYR A 173 2.84 4.46 -5.48
CA TYR A 173 2.78 4.51 -6.94
C TYR A 173 1.96 5.72 -7.41
N ASP A 174 0.76 5.91 -6.85
CA ASP A 174 -0.10 7.06 -7.13
C ASP A 174 0.59 8.38 -6.80
N PHE A 175 1.17 8.51 -5.60
CA PHE A 175 1.87 9.71 -5.20
C PHE A 175 3.01 10.08 -6.15
N ILE A 176 3.83 9.10 -6.53
CA ILE A 176 4.94 9.29 -7.47
C ILE A 176 4.40 9.64 -8.86
N ASN A 177 3.35 8.97 -9.34
CA ASN A 177 2.75 9.25 -10.65
C ASN A 177 2.21 10.69 -10.72
N ARG A 178 1.56 11.18 -9.66
CA ARG A 178 1.07 12.56 -9.59
C ARG A 178 2.19 13.60 -9.51
N LEU A 179 3.31 13.27 -8.88
CA LEU A 179 4.53 14.09 -8.95
C LEU A 179 5.07 14.14 -10.39
N GLU A 180 5.12 13.02 -11.10
CA GLU A 180 5.55 12.98 -12.51
C GLU A 180 4.66 13.85 -13.42
N MET A 181 3.35 13.89 -13.17
CA MET A 181 2.41 14.75 -13.93
C MET A 181 2.73 16.25 -13.85
N ILE A 182 3.38 16.71 -12.77
CA ILE A 182 3.81 18.11 -12.61
C ILE A 182 5.28 18.33 -13.01
N GLY A 183 5.89 17.33 -13.66
CA GLY A 183 7.24 17.40 -14.21
C GLY A 183 8.35 16.94 -13.26
N ILE A 184 8.03 16.41 -12.08
CA ILE A 184 9.04 15.82 -11.19
C ILE A 184 9.59 14.54 -11.82
N GLU A 185 10.91 14.41 -11.94
CA GLU A 185 11.54 13.23 -12.50
C GLU A 185 11.73 12.15 -11.42
N ARG A 186 11.35 10.91 -11.72
CA ARG A 186 11.67 9.79 -10.84
C ARG A 186 13.15 9.41 -10.93
N LYS A 187 13.82 9.36 -9.79
CA LYS A 187 15.15 8.76 -9.63
C LYS A 187 15.06 7.51 -8.76
N LEU A 188 15.77 6.47 -9.18
CA LEU A 188 15.78 5.21 -8.46
C LEU A 188 16.82 5.21 -7.34
N ILE A 189 16.48 4.60 -6.21
CA ILE A 189 17.48 4.21 -5.20
C ILE A 189 18.17 2.96 -5.74
N GLU A 190 19.36 3.15 -6.32
CA GLU A 190 20.10 2.08 -7.01
C GLU A 190 21.02 1.29 -6.09
N ASP A 191 21.44 1.89 -4.98
CA ASP A 191 22.24 1.20 -3.97
C ASP A 191 21.31 0.40 -3.05
N PHE A 192 21.31 -0.92 -3.24
CA PHE A 192 20.48 -1.85 -2.47
C PHE A 192 20.87 -1.92 -0.99
N THR A 193 22.02 -1.39 -0.57
CA THR A 193 22.34 -1.28 0.87
C THR A 193 21.38 -0.36 1.61
N TYR A 194 20.74 0.57 0.89
CA TYR A 194 19.66 1.42 1.40
C TYR A 194 18.28 0.77 1.28
N LEU A 195 18.16 -0.48 0.85
CA LEU A 195 16.87 -1.15 0.58
C LEU A 195 16.76 -2.45 1.39
N ASN A 196 17.07 -2.35 2.68
CA ASN A 196 16.97 -3.45 3.64
C ASN A 196 15.80 -3.23 4.60
N TYR A 197 15.17 -4.33 5.02
CA TYR A 197 14.03 -4.34 5.94
C TYR A 197 14.00 -5.65 6.76
N ILE A 198 13.18 -5.70 7.79
CA ILE A 198 12.90 -6.91 8.55
C ILE A 198 11.81 -7.69 7.80
N SER A 199 12.19 -8.82 7.19
CA SER A 199 11.22 -9.69 6.49
C SER A 199 10.10 -10.16 7.41
N HIS A 200 8.86 -10.09 6.91
CA HIS A 200 7.66 -10.59 7.57
C HIS A 200 6.65 -11.11 6.53
N GLY A 201 5.61 -11.81 6.97
CA GLY A 201 4.54 -12.32 6.09
C GLY A 201 3.47 -11.26 5.77
N ASP A 202 2.66 -11.54 4.75
CA ASP A 202 1.55 -10.68 4.31
C ASP A 202 0.45 -10.57 5.38
N GLU A 203 0.29 -11.59 6.23
CA GLU A 203 -0.67 -11.57 7.34
C GLU A 203 -0.42 -10.44 8.35
N GLU A 204 0.77 -9.84 8.37
CA GLU A 204 1.02 -8.65 9.18
C GLU A 204 0.69 -7.33 8.43
N ARG A 205 0.55 -7.35 7.09
CA ARG A 205 0.27 -6.15 6.27
C ARG A 205 -1.22 -5.82 6.19
N HIS A 206 -2.08 -6.83 6.09
CA HIS A 206 -3.52 -6.65 5.97
C HIS A 206 -4.28 -7.79 6.61
N ILE A 207 -5.50 -7.47 7.07
CA ILE A 207 -6.44 -8.44 7.61
C ILE A 207 -7.38 -8.83 6.48
N LEU A 208 -7.44 -10.12 6.16
CA LEU A 208 -8.43 -10.64 5.21
C LEU A 208 -9.84 -10.55 5.81
N PRO A 209 -10.89 -10.40 4.99
CA PRO A 209 -12.28 -10.35 5.47
C PRO A 209 -12.60 -11.54 6.37
N THR A 210 -13.06 -11.27 7.59
CA THR A 210 -13.40 -12.31 8.59
C THR A 210 -14.77 -12.94 8.36
N ASP A 211 -15.59 -12.30 7.53
CA ASP A 211 -16.94 -12.68 7.14
C ASP A 211 -16.99 -13.41 5.79
N PHE A 212 -15.84 -13.72 5.18
CA PHE A 212 -15.77 -14.55 3.99
C PHE A 212 -16.26 -15.98 4.30
N ASN A 213 -17.18 -16.49 3.48
CA ASN A 213 -17.79 -17.80 3.66
C ASN A 213 -17.33 -18.82 2.60
N GLU A 214 -17.65 -18.58 1.33
CA GLU A 214 -17.39 -19.53 0.24
C GLU A 214 -16.93 -18.82 -1.04
N MET A 215 -16.13 -19.51 -1.86
CA MET A 215 -15.69 -19.00 -3.16
C MET A 215 -15.91 -20.03 -4.25
N TYR A 216 -16.38 -19.56 -5.40
CA TYR A 216 -16.52 -20.35 -6.60
C TYR A 216 -15.81 -19.69 -7.78
N ILE A 217 -15.22 -20.50 -8.66
CA ILE A 217 -14.57 -20.02 -9.89
C ILE A 217 -15.13 -20.74 -11.10
N ARG A 218 -15.50 -19.98 -12.13
CA ARG A 218 -15.87 -20.49 -13.45
C ARG A 218 -14.80 -20.08 -14.46
N TYR A 219 -14.25 -21.07 -15.17
CA TYR A 219 -13.36 -20.83 -16.30
C TYR A 219 -14.12 -20.20 -17.47
N ILE A 220 -13.54 -19.19 -18.14
CA ILE A 220 -14.11 -18.60 -19.36
C ILE A 220 -13.14 -18.81 -20.53
N THR A 221 -11.91 -18.31 -20.39
CA THR A 221 -10.84 -18.47 -21.39
C THR A 221 -9.51 -18.73 -20.67
N PRO A 222 -8.41 -19.04 -21.39
CA PRO A 222 -7.10 -19.19 -20.76
C PRO A 222 -6.66 -17.97 -19.94
N SER A 223 -7.20 -16.78 -20.24
CA SER A 223 -6.89 -15.53 -19.55
C SER A 223 -8.02 -15.01 -18.68
N GLU A 224 -9.24 -15.55 -18.79
CA GLU A 224 -10.41 -15.04 -18.07
C GLU A 224 -11.01 -16.11 -17.16
N SER A 225 -11.18 -15.75 -15.89
CA SER A 225 -11.92 -16.57 -14.91
C SER A 225 -12.91 -15.72 -14.15
N GLU A 226 -14.14 -16.19 -14.03
CA GLU A 226 -15.16 -15.53 -13.21
C GLU A 226 -15.11 -16.05 -11.78
N VAL A 227 -15.07 -15.13 -10.83
CA VAL A 227 -15.02 -15.40 -9.40
C VAL A 227 -16.33 -14.97 -8.78
N LEU A 228 -16.89 -15.82 -7.93
CA LEU A 228 -18.02 -15.54 -7.06
C LEU A 228 -17.59 -15.71 -5.60
N LEU A 229 -17.70 -14.66 -4.82
CA LEU A 229 -17.42 -14.61 -3.39
C LEU A 229 -18.74 -14.49 -2.63
N LEU A 230 -18.94 -15.34 -1.63
CA LEU A 230 -20.10 -15.36 -0.75
C LEU A 230 -19.65 -15.07 0.68
N TYR A 231 -20.43 -14.24 1.39
CA TYR A 231 -20.10 -13.78 2.73
C TYR A 231 -21.20 -14.12 3.74
N ASP A 232 -20.83 -14.23 5.01
CA ASP A 232 -21.71 -14.63 6.12
C ASP A 232 -22.83 -13.62 6.40
N ASP A 233 -22.65 -12.35 6.01
CA ASP A 233 -23.66 -11.30 6.12
C ASP A 233 -24.73 -11.37 5.00
N ASN A 234 -24.71 -12.41 4.18
CA ASN A 234 -25.54 -12.62 3.00
C ASN A 234 -25.23 -11.68 1.82
N HIS A 235 -24.08 -11.01 1.80
CA HIS A 235 -23.63 -10.30 0.60
C HIS A 235 -22.81 -11.21 -0.32
N PHE A 236 -22.84 -10.93 -1.63
CA PHE A 236 -21.97 -11.56 -2.60
C PHE A 236 -21.25 -10.52 -3.45
N GLU A 237 -20.11 -10.91 -3.99
CA GLU A 237 -19.38 -10.16 -5.02
C GLU A 237 -18.98 -11.11 -6.16
N GLN A 238 -19.16 -10.66 -7.39
CA GLN A 238 -18.88 -11.42 -8.60
C GLN A 238 -18.12 -10.58 -9.62
N GLY A 239 -17.11 -11.14 -10.27
CA GLY A 239 -16.28 -10.41 -11.22
C GLY A 239 -15.41 -11.32 -12.08
N VAL A 240 -15.01 -10.83 -13.25
CA VAL A 240 -14.13 -11.57 -14.18
C VAL A 240 -12.69 -11.09 -14.02
N LEU A 241 -11.84 -11.95 -13.48
CA LEU A 241 -10.41 -11.74 -13.40
C LEU A 241 -9.77 -12.03 -14.76
N ILE A 242 -8.84 -11.15 -15.16
CA ILE A 242 -8.07 -11.24 -16.39
C ILE A 242 -6.60 -11.42 -16.02
N ASP A 243 -6.00 -12.53 -16.45
CA ASP A 243 -4.55 -12.74 -16.49
C ASP A 243 -3.96 -12.07 -17.74
N ASN A 244 -3.25 -10.97 -17.52
CA ASN A 244 -2.67 -10.16 -18.58
C ASN A 244 -1.49 -10.83 -19.29
N TYR A 245 -0.86 -11.85 -18.70
CA TYR A 245 0.23 -12.57 -19.34
C TYR A 245 -0.27 -13.56 -20.38
N THR A 246 -1.50 -14.05 -20.24
CA THR A 246 -2.10 -15.04 -21.13
C THR A 246 -3.18 -14.45 -22.05
N ILE A 247 -3.46 -13.13 -21.98
CA ILE A 247 -4.56 -12.47 -22.71
C ILE A 247 -4.60 -12.74 -24.23
N ASN A 248 -3.45 -12.92 -24.88
CA ASN A 248 -3.34 -13.22 -26.31
C ASN A 248 -3.09 -14.70 -26.60
N SER A 249 -3.37 -15.58 -25.64
CA SER A 249 -3.05 -17.01 -25.74
C SER A 249 -4.32 -17.83 -25.92
N ASP A 250 -4.31 -18.68 -26.93
CA ASP A 250 -5.40 -19.64 -27.19
C ASP A 250 -5.36 -20.82 -26.20
N SER A 251 -4.30 -20.95 -25.40
CA SER A 251 -4.13 -22.01 -24.40
C SER A 251 -3.23 -21.58 -23.25
N TYR A 252 -3.57 -22.03 -22.03
CA TYR A 252 -2.74 -21.85 -20.84
C TYR A 252 -1.40 -22.63 -20.92
N LEU A 253 -1.28 -23.61 -21.82
CA LEU A 253 -0.07 -24.41 -22.02
C LEU A 253 0.94 -23.75 -22.96
N ASN A 254 0.48 -22.84 -23.83
CA ASN A 254 1.30 -22.22 -24.87
C ASN A 254 1.01 -20.71 -24.90
N TYR A 255 1.65 -19.95 -24.00
CA TYR A 255 1.51 -18.50 -23.95
C TYR A 255 2.85 -17.79 -24.19
N ALA A 256 2.77 -16.66 -24.91
CA ALA A 256 3.86 -15.71 -25.02
C ALA A 256 3.60 -14.59 -24.01
N ALA A 257 4.22 -14.68 -22.83
CA ALA A 257 4.03 -13.72 -21.77
C ALA A 257 4.27 -12.29 -22.28
N ILE A 258 3.21 -11.48 -22.29
CA ILE A 258 3.32 -10.06 -22.56
C ILE A 258 3.78 -9.40 -21.27
N ARG A 259 4.78 -8.53 -21.35
CA ARG A 259 5.15 -7.69 -20.21
C ARG A 259 4.05 -6.66 -19.97
N ASN A 260 3.10 -6.99 -19.12
CA ASN A 260 2.20 -6.01 -18.50
C ASN A 260 2.79 -5.58 -17.14
N SER A 261 2.55 -4.35 -16.73
CA SER A 261 2.91 -3.87 -15.38
C SER A 261 2.08 -4.51 -14.28
N LEU A 262 0.89 -5.04 -14.64
CA LEU A 262 -0.04 -5.70 -13.74
C LEU A 262 -0.33 -7.11 -14.23
N GLU A 263 -0.07 -8.11 -13.40
CA GLU A 263 -0.31 -9.52 -13.74
C GLU A 263 -1.81 -9.81 -13.89
N TYR A 264 -2.62 -9.39 -12.91
CA TYR A 264 -4.08 -9.55 -12.95
C TYR A 264 -4.80 -8.21 -13.00
N THR A 265 -5.93 -8.17 -13.71
CA THR A 265 -6.87 -7.05 -13.72
C THR A 265 -8.30 -7.55 -13.58
N LEU A 266 -9.24 -6.64 -13.27
CA LEU A 266 -10.67 -6.95 -13.20
C LEU A 266 -11.37 -6.39 -14.44
N LYS A 267 -12.11 -7.24 -15.15
CA LYS A 267 -12.89 -6.81 -16.31
C LYS A 267 -13.85 -5.68 -15.93
N ASP A 268 -13.84 -4.62 -16.74
CA ASP A 268 -14.61 -3.39 -16.54
C ASP A 268 -14.36 -2.66 -15.20
N ASN A 269 -13.33 -3.07 -14.43
CA ASN A 269 -12.97 -2.51 -13.12
C ASN A 269 -14.11 -2.55 -12.08
N VAL A 270 -15.04 -3.51 -12.19
CA VAL A 270 -16.23 -3.58 -11.33
C VAL A 270 -16.46 -4.99 -10.77
N TRP A 271 -16.68 -5.06 -9.45
CA TRP A 271 -17.33 -6.20 -8.81
C TRP A 271 -18.84 -5.97 -8.82
N ILE A 272 -19.59 -6.91 -9.38
CA ILE A 272 -21.05 -6.95 -9.25
C ILE A 272 -21.35 -7.43 -7.84
N ALA A 273 -22.11 -6.65 -7.09
CA ALA A 273 -22.47 -6.98 -5.71
C ALA A 273 -23.99 -7.07 -5.54
N GLY A 274 -24.40 -7.78 -4.49
CA GLY A 274 -25.80 -7.93 -4.11
C GLY A 274 -25.96 -8.84 -2.90
N THR A 275 -27.13 -9.46 -2.78
CA THR A 275 -27.41 -10.41 -1.70
C THR A 275 -27.48 -11.84 -2.22
N TRP A 276 -27.05 -12.81 -1.42
CA TRP A 276 -27.24 -14.21 -1.72
C TRP A 276 -28.02 -14.94 -0.61
N LYS A 277 -28.64 -16.06 -0.97
CA LYS A 277 -29.28 -16.99 -0.03
C LYS A 277 -29.07 -18.42 -0.47
N ARG A 278 -28.95 -19.32 0.50
CA ARG A 278 -28.98 -20.77 0.29
C ARG A 278 -30.38 -21.32 0.57
N HIS A 279 -30.92 -22.08 -0.37
CA HIS A 279 -32.18 -22.81 -0.21
C HIS A 279 -31.96 -24.25 -0.67
N ASP A 280 -31.89 -25.19 0.28
CA ASP A 280 -31.62 -26.61 0.02
C ASP A 280 -30.39 -26.83 -0.88
N ASP A 281 -30.61 -27.28 -2.11
CA ASP A 281 -29.60 -27.54 -3.14
C ASP A 281 -29.41 -26.36 -4.11
N LYS A 282 -29.73 -25.13 -3.69
CA LYS A 282 -29.65 -23.93 -4.53
C LYS A 282 -29.00 -22.73 -3.85
N ILE A 283 -28.32 -21.93 -4.65
CA ILE A 283 -27.86 -20.58 -4.31
C ILE A 283 -28.63 -19.59 -5.16
N ILE A 284 -29.25 -18.60 -4.52
CA ILE A 284 -29.94 -17.51 -5.18
C ILE A 284 -29.12 -16.25 -4.96
N ILE A 285 -28.64 -15.62 -6.02
CA ILE A 285 -27.99 -14.31 -5.99
C ILE A 285 -28.96 -13.24 -6.51
N SER A 286 -28.93 -12.06 -5.94
CA SER A 286 -29.82 -10.95 -6.32
C SER A 286 -29.04 -9.63 -6.33
N SER A 287 -28.97 -9.00 -7.50
CA SER A 287 -28.32 -7.70 -7.71
C SER A 287 -29.30 -6.71 -8.34
N THR A 288 -28.82 -5.50 -8.63
CA THR A 288 -29.58 -4.49 -9.39
C THR A 288 -29.95 -4.95 -10.80
N MET A 289 -29.26 -5.97 -11.34
CA MET A 289 -29.52 -6.53 -12.66
C MET A 289 -30.58 -7.64 -12.67
N GLY A 290 -30.99 -8.14 -11.50
CA GLY A 290 -31.97 -9.22 -11.37
C GLY A 290 -31.54 -10.27 -10.36
N ALA A 291 -32.33 -11.34 -10.27
CA ALA A 291 -32.05 -12.50 -9.43
C ALA A 291 -31.75 -13.72 -10.31
N PHE A 292 -30.73 -14.48 -9.93
CA PHE A 292 -30.29 -15.68 -10.61
C PHE A 292 -30.23 -16.83 -9.62
N GLU A 293 -30.67 -18.00 -10.07
CA GLU A 293 -30.67 -19.23 -9.30
C GLU A 293 -29.63 -20.18 -9.88
N MET A 294 -28.81 -20.76 -9.00
CA MET A 294 -27.81 -21.73 -9.36
C MET A 294 -28.00 -22.99 -8.52
N ASP A 295 -28.13 -24.13 -9.19
CA ASP A 295 -28.20 -25.43 -8.54
C ASP A 295 -26.82 -25.85 -8.04
N ILE A 296 -26.75 -26.27 -6.79
CA ILE A 296 -25.59 -26.91 -6.18
C ILE A 296 -25.59 -28.39 -6.59
N LYS A 297 -24.58 -28.79 -7.34
CA LYS A 297 -24.34 -30.19 -7.72
C LYS A 297 -23.06 -30.69 -7.06
N LYS A 298 -22.99 -32.01 -6.89
CA LYS A 298 -21.83 -32.70 -6.34
C LYS A 298 -21.49 -33.92 -7.17
N ASN A 299 -20.20 -34.11 -7.46
CA ASN A 299 -19.66 -35.38 -7.94
C ASN A 299 -18.61 -35.90 -6.93
N GLU A 300 -17.94 -37.00 -7.26
CA GLU A 300 -16.97 -37.64 -6.37
C GLU A 300 -15.86 -36.69 -5.88
N ASN A 301 -15.47 -35.71 -6.70
CA ASN A 301 -14.27 -34.89 -6.47
C ASN A 301 -14.54 -33.39 -6.35
N SER A 302 -15.78 -32.92 -6.52
CA SER A 302 -16.09 -31.48 -6.55
C SER A 302 -17.54 -31.16 -6.19
N ILE A 303 -17.70 -29.96 -5.63
CA ILE A 303 -18.98 -29.25 -5.53
C ILE A 303 -18.95 -28.15 -6.57
N TYR A 304 -20.04 -27.99 -7.32
CA TYR A 304 -20.12 -26.98 -8.37
C TYR A 304 -21.53 -26.43 -8.52
N LEU A 305 -21.64 -25.20 -9.02
CA LEU A 305 -22.91 -24.55 -9.31
C LEU A 305 -23.19 -24.61 -10.80
N THR A 306 -24.45 -24.92 -11.15
CA THR A 306 -24.94 -24.96 -12.54
C THR A 306 -26.12 -24.00 -12.71
N THR A 307 -26.24 -23.38 -13.88
CA THR A 307 -27.40 -22.57 -14.26
C THR A 307 -27.81 -22.85 -15.70
N SER A 308 -29.03 -22.48 -16.07
CA SER A 308 -29.50 -22.49 -17.46
C SER A 308 -28.81 -21.45 -18.34
N ASP A 309 -28.21 -20.42 -17.74
CA ASP A 309 -27.76 -19.23 -18.47
C ASP A 309 -26.41 -19.41 -19.18
N PHE A 310 -25.60 -20.37 -18.74
CA PHE A 310 -24.31 -20.69 -19.34
C PHE A 310 -23.94 -22.15 -19.13
N THR A 311 -23.12 -22.69 -20.03
CA THR A 311 -22.77 -24.12 -20.07
C THR A 311 -21.71 -24.53 -19.06
N ASP A 312 -20.87 -23.58 -18.63
CA ASP A 312 -19.73 -23.85 -17.77
C ASP A 312 -20.08 -23.71 -16.29
N ASN A 313 -19.49 -24.57 -15.46
CA ASN A 313 -19.83 -24.65 -14.04
C ASN A 313 -18.93 -23.76 -13.19
N PHE A 314 -19.50 -23.22 -12.11
CA PHE A 314 -18.74 -22.60 -11.03
C PHE A 314 -18.26 -23.68 -10.07
N TYR A 315 -16.94 -23.87 -9.92
CA TYR A 315 -16.38 -24.87 -9.02
C TYR A 315 -16.08 -24.28 -7.66
N HIS A 316 -16.53 -24.95 -6.60
CA HIS A 316 -16.23 -24.55 -5.23
C HIS A 316 -14.72 -24.69 -4.95
N ILE A 317 -14.10 -23.62 -4.47
CA ILE A 317 -12.67 -23.58 -4.21
C ILE A 317 -12.43 -23.79 -2.72
N ILE A 318 -11.69 -24.86 -2.40
CA ILE A 318 -11.27 -25.21 -1.03
C ILE A 318 -9.78 -24.94 -0.78
N SER A 319 -9.04 -24.51 -1.81
CA SER A 319 -7.61 -24.21 -1.69
C SER A 319 -7.43 -22.88 -0.96
N ASN A 320 -6.89 -22.93 0.25
CA ASN A 320 -6.59 -21.75 1.05
C ASN A 320 -5.67 -20.76 0.32
N ASP A 321 -4.71 -21.24 -0.46
CA ASP A 321 -3.77 -20.37 -1.18
C ASP A 321 -4.49 -19.58 -2.29
N ILE A 322 -5.43 -20.22 -3.00
CA ILE A 322 -6.22 -19.53 -4.04
C ILE A 322 -7.19 -18.54 -3.41
N ILE A 323 -7.86 -18.93 -2.31
CA ILE A 323 -8.75 -18.05 -1.55
C ILE A 323 -7.97 -16.82 -1.06
N LYS A 324 -6.85 -17.03 -0.37
CA LYS A 324 -5.98 -15.94 0.09
C LYS A 324 -5.50 -15.07 -1.08
N GLY A 325 -5.10 -15.67 -2.20
CA GLY A 325 -4.65 -14.95 -3.39
C GLY A 325 -5.70 -14.00 -3.95
N ILE A 326 -6.95 -14.47 -4.09
CA ILE A 326 -8.06 -13.65 -4.61
C ILE A 326 -8.46 -12.55 -3.63
N LEU A 327 -8.56 -12.86 -2.33
CA LEU A 327 -8.90 -11.85 -1.32
C LEU A 327 -7.81 -10.78 -1.20
N THR A 328 -6.54 -11.17 -1.32
CA THR A 328 -5.39 -10.23 -1.36
C THR A 328 -5.39 -9.41 -2.65
N PHE A 329 -5.64 -10.02 -3.81
CA PHE A 329 -5.82 -9.28 -5.06
C PHE A 329 -6.91 -8.22 -4.93
N LYS A 330 -8.07 -8.59 -4.36
CA LYS A 330 -9.18 -7.65 -4.12
C LYS A 330 -8.78 -6.51 -3.19
N HIS A 331 -8.02 -6.80 -2.13
CA HIS A 331 -7.50 -5.79 -1.21
C HIS A 331 -6.70 -4.72 -1.95
N PHE A 332 -5.75 -5.13 -2.79
CA PHE A 332 -4.88 -4.23 -3.55
C PHE A 332 -5.57 -3.59 -4.75
N LEU A 333 -6.54 -4.26 -5.36
CA LEU A 333 -7.28 -3.72 -6.50
C LEU A 333 -7.98 -2.42 -6.13
N TYR A 334 -8.53 -2.31 -4.92
CA TYR A 334 -9.22 -1.09 -4.49
C TYR A 334 -8.36 0.17 -4.65
N THR A 335 -7.11 0.13 -4.16
CA THR A 335 -6.20 1.28 -4.26
C THR A 335 -5.58 1.40 -5.65
N GLN A 336 -5.37 0.30 -6.35
CA GLN A 336 -4.96 0.30 -7.76
C GLN A 336 -5.96 1.06 -8.63
N LEU A 337 -7.27 0.82 -8.46
CA LEU A 337 -8.32 1.49 -9.23
C LEU A 337 -8.35 2.99 -8.98
N ILE A 338 -8.08 3.43 -7.75
CA ILE A 338 -7.96 4.86 -7.43
C ILE A 338 -6.75 5.47 -8.16
N MET A 339 -5.60 4.79 -8.15
CA MET A 339 -4.41 5.24 -8.89
C MET A 339 -4.68 5.32 -10.40
N GLU A 340 -5.31 4.30 -10.98
CA GLU A 340 -5.65 4.26 -12.40
C GLU A 340 -6.64 5.37 -12.79
N ASP A 341 -7.63 5.65 -11.95
CA ASP A 341 -8.55 6.76 -12.15
C ASP A 341 -7.82 8.11 -12.10
N ASN A 342 -6.89 8.29 -11.15
CA ASN A 342 -6.06 9.49 -11.08
C ASN A 342 -5.19 9.66 -12.33
N LEU A 343 -4.55 8.59 -12.80
CA LEU A 343 -3.76 8.56 -14.03
C LEU A 343 -4.62 8.95 -15.24
N LYS A 344 -5.77 8.29 -15.41
CA LYS A 344 -6.69 8.51 -16.53
C LYS A 344 -7.21 9.94 -16.58
N ASN A 345 -7.52 10.52 -15.42
CA ASN A 345 -8.08 11.86 -15.30
C ASN A 345 -7.01 12.95 -15.12
N THR A 346 -5.72 12.61 -15.15
CA THR A 346 -4.59 13.53 -14.86
C THR A 346 -4.77 14.28 -13.54
N ALA A 347 -5.31 13.60 -12.53
CA ALA A 347 -5.64 14.18 -11.24
C ALA A 347 -4.37 14.36 -10.39
N VAL A 348 -3.78 15.55 -10.43
CA VAL A 348 -2.59 15.90 -9.64
C VAL A 348 -2.94 16.10 -8.16
N VAL A 349 -4.08 16.75 -7.90
CA VAL A 349 -4.54 17.20 -6.58
C VAL A 349 -5.80 16.42 -6.21
N VAL A 350 -5.72 15.61 -5.16
CA VAL A 350 -6.73 14.57 -4.88
C VAL A 350 -7.50 14.79 -3.57
N ASN A 351 -6.91 15.50 -2.61
CA ASN A 351 -7.47 15.65 -1.26
C ASN A 351 -8.30 16.94 -1.06
N LYS A 352 -8.38 17.81 -2.06
CA LYS A 352 -9.20 19.04 -2.08
C LYS A 352 -8.92 19.95 -0.87
N GLY A 353 -7.65 20.12 -0.53
CA GLY A 353 -7.18 20.91 0.60
C GLY A 353 -7.42 20.28 1.97
N LYS A 354 -7.81 18.99 2.03
CA LYS A 354 -8.08 18.26 3.28
C LYS A 354 -7.28 16.96 3.30
N PHE A 355 -6.01 17.05 3.70
CA PHE A 355 -5.14 15.88 3.88
C PHE A 355 -4.36 15.99 5.18
N GLY A 356 -3.93 14.87 5.74
CA GLY A 356 -3.11 14.74 6.94
C GLY A 356 -3.74 15.39 8.16
N LYS A 357 -5.08 15.35 8.27
CA LYS A 357 -5.79 15.99 9.38
C LYS A 357 -5.78 15.09 10.60
N ALA A 358 -5.05 15.50 11.63
CA ALA A 358 -4.97 14.73 12.85
C ALA A 358 -4.81 15.64 14.07
N THR A 359 -5.32 15.14 15.18
CA THR A 359 -4.98 15.59 16.53
C THR A 359 -3.75 14.80 16.97
N VAL A 360 -2.66 15.51 17.27
CA VAL A 360 -1.41 14.88 17.68
C VAL A 360 -0.85 15.49 18.96
N TYR A 361 -0.06 14.68 19.67
CA TYR A 361 0.67 15.04 20.87
C TYR A 361 2.16 14.95 20.57
N LYS A 362 2.93 15.97 20.98
CA LYS A 362 4.38 16.04 20.69
C LYS A 362 5.19 15.73 21.94
N ASN A 363 6.20 14.87 21.80
CA ASN A 363 7.22 14.57 22.82
C ASN A 363 6.61 14.36 24.22
N PHE A 364 5.59 13.50 24.31
CA PHE A 364 4.91 13.12 25.56
C PHE A 364 4.18 14.26 26.28
N SER A 365 4.04 15.43 25.64
CA SER A 365 3.19 16.50 26.14
C SER A 365 1.72 16.13 25.98
N SER A 366 0.89 16.53 26.94
CA SER A 366 -0.56 16.46 26.82
C SER A 366 -1.16 17.57 25.95
N ASP A 367 -0.34 18.52 25.49
CA ASP A 367 -0.78 19.62 24.65
C ASP A 367 -1.16 19.12 23.26
N ILE A 368 -2.37 19.48 22.84
CA ILE A 368 -2.91 19.09 21.55
C ILE A 368 -2.36 19.98 20.44
N ILE A 369 -1.88 19.36 19.37
CA ILE A 369 -1.52 20.00 18.11
C ILE A 369 -2.50 19.55 17.04
N TYR A 370 -3.09 20.51 16.34
CA TYR A 370 -3.97 20.27 15.20
C TYR A 370 -3.18 20.33 13.90
N VAL A 371 -3.04 19.20 13.22
CA VAL A 371 -2.51 19.14 11.85
C VAL A 371 -3.66 19.42 10.90
N ASN A 372 -3.52 20.45 10.05
CA ASN A 372 -4.55 20.89 9.11
C ASN A 372 -4.13 20.70 7.66
#